data_AF-A0A9E2GEJ1-F1
#
_entry.id   AF-A0A9E2GEJ1-F1
#
_cell.length_a   1.000
_cell.length_b   1.000
_cell.length_c   1.000
_cell.angle_alpha   90.00
_cell.angle_beta   90.00
_cell.angle_gamma   90.00
#
_symmetry.space_group_name_H-M   'P 1'
#
loop_
_entity.id
_entity.type
_entity.pdbx_description
1 polymer ?
#
loop_
_entity_poly.entity_id
_entity_poly.type
_entity_poly.pdbx_seq_one_letter_code
_entity_poly.pdbx_strand_id
1 'polypeptide(L)'
;MKTVLKIMLVVVMLAIVGLISAVISILVMSDSGTSPTISPTTETTKDKDKDKTGDDQADNNQDADNDTLPSDWETKYNLNPNDASDATADGDSDGLNNLEEYKYNTIPDNSDTDGDGFKDGEEVKNGYDPRGTGKLSNSTGETYHVASTGDDSAAGTQSAPWRTLQRAADLTQAGDTVHVHEGVYNEEVAFKKSGTTSSPITFMGATNETVVVKGSLVLEKDVANTNIKNLTIQDFKVWGVTLMGGNKEINLSDLLIIGGESGIHLTYGDSDKAPQGGSVSEITIENSTIKNPQYTAVDCTPGPCDDMTFRKLEITGSGLQGEDSYGADGIAVEKGKNITVEQCYIHDNGGDGVDLNSRDREGNVSGIYVKRNRIVRNHKTGIKLWGGGKIENNAIWGQGFVPIMVGAFPGTYELLYNSIAYNMWDKSFSARNYSLLAGYPNDDTDIPAQIKLTLFNNIFAFNADSTEGGATGIYLGENVNLINESNNIYYSRDDCEIEANFINQADPCIGRGDISDGGWTEVSGQGDQNKGLDPKFMAGWKDVDLKLKADSPAIDAGTSSQPVTIDIEGNERPEAYYPHDIGAYEYQNNQ
;
A
#
# COMPACT_ATOMS: atom_id res chain seq x y z
N MET A 1 -30.78 -9.16 -25.49
CA MET A 1 -29.93 -8.58 -24.43
C MET A 1 -30.68 -8.18 -23.15
N LYS A 2 -31.92 -7.65 -23.20
CA LYS A 2 -32.68 -7.26 -21.98
C LYS A 2 -33.36 -8.41 -21.19
N THR A 3 -33.36 -9.64 -21.70
CA THR A 3 -34.01 -10.80 -21.04
C THR A 3 -33.03 -11.66 -20.24
N VAL A 4 -31.73 -11.67 -20.60
CA VAL A 4 -30.70 -12.43 -19.87
C VAL A 4 -30.29 -11.71 -18.57
N LEU A 5 -30.30 -10.37 -18.58
CA LEU A 5 -29.99 -9.54 -17.40
C LEU A 5 -31.09 -9.63 -16.30
N LYS A 6 -32.35 -9.92 -16.67
CA LYS A 6 -33.43 -10.17 -15.70
C LYS A 6 -33.39 -11.56 -15.07
N ILE A 7 -32.75 -12.53 -15.71
CA ILE A 7 -32.62 -13.89 -15.17
C ILE A 7 -31.43 -13.98 -14.19
N MET A 8 -30.31 -13.27 -14.45
CA MET A 8 -29.20 -13.20 -13.47
C MET A 8 -29.56 -12.46 -12.18
N LEU A 9 -30.37 -11.39 -12.25
CA LEU A 9 -30.82 -10.65 -11.05
C LEU A 9 -31.81 -11.44 -10.17
N VAL A 10 -32.58 -12.37 -10.75
CA VAL A 10 -33.48 -13.27 -10.00
C VAL A 10 -32.71 -14.44 -9.37
N VAL A 11 -31.62 -14.91 -10.00
CA VAL A 11 -30.76 -15.97 -9.45
C VAL A 11 -29.92 -15.47 -8.27
N VAL A 12 -29.45 -14.22 -8.30
CA VAL A 12 -28.74 -13.59 -7.16
C VAL A 12 -29.67 -13.27 -5.99
N MET A 13 -30.93 -12.88 -6.24
CA MET A 13 -31.93 -12.72 -5.15
C MET A 13 -32.39 -14.05 -4.53
N LEU A 14 -32.41 -15.16 -5.29
CA LEU A 14 -32.79 -16.48 -4.75
C LEU A 14 -31.67 -17.12 -3.90
N ALA A 15 -30.40 -16.77 -4.11
CA ALA A 15 -29.29 -17.22 -3.28
C ALA A 15 -29.29 -16.56 -1.88
N ILE A 16 -29.78 -15.32 -1.78
CA ILE A 16 -29.84 -14.56 -0.51
C ILE A 16 -31.05 -14.97 0.36
N VAL A 17 -32.14 -15.48 -0.25
CA VAL A 17 -33.28 -16.06 0.48
C VAL A 17 -33.01 -17.51 0.95
N GLY A 18 -32.06 -18.22 0.31
CA GLY A 18 -31.67 -19.59 0.65
C GLY A 18 -30.85 -19.74 1.94
N LEU A 19 -30.19 -18.68 2.42
CA LEU A 19 -29.42 -18.75 3.68
C LEU A 19 -30.25 -18.48 4.95
N ILE A 20 -31.49 -17.98 4.82
CA ILE A 20 -32.34 -17.62 5.97
C ILE A 20 -33.36 -18.73 6.33
N SER A 21 -33.44 -19.83 5.57
CA SER A 21 -34.38 -20.94 5.84
C SER A 21 -33.71 -22.26 6.30
N ALA A 22 -32.41 -22.26 6.60
CA ALA A 22 -31.73 -23.44 7.17
C ALA A 22 -31.59 -23.39 8.71
N VAL A 23 -32.34 -22.50 9.36
CA VAL A 23 -32.61 -22.53 10.80
C VAL A 23 -34.12 -22.67 10.92
N ILE A 24 -34.57 -23.73 11.62
CA ILE A 24 -35.98 -24.15 11.84
C ILE A 24 -36.42 -25.34 10.96
N SER A 25 -36.29 -26.53 11.58
CA SER A 25 -37.21 -27.67 11.47
C SER A 25 -37.17 -28.55 10.22
N ILE A 26 -36.33 -29.59 10.22
CA ILE A 26 -36.76 -30.95 9.87
C ILE A 26 -36.12 -31.96 10.82
N LEU A 27 -36.90 -32.38 11.81
CA LEU A 27 -36.79 -33.71 12.43
C LEU A 27 -38.03 -34.50 11.97
N VAL A 28 -37.79 -35.73 11.46
CA VAL A 28 -38.72 -36.88 11.38
C VAL A 28 -39.80 -36.73 10.28
N MET A 29 -39.99 -37.68 9.35
CA MET A 29 -40.46 -39.06 9.60
C MET A 29 -40.05 -40.05 8.51
N SER A 30 -39.54 -41.21 8.95
CA SER A 30 -39.91 -42.51 8.38
C SER A 30 -40.32 -43.42 9.53
N ASP A 31 -41.59 -43.78 9.53
CA ASP A 31 -42.29 -44.64 10.47
C ASP A 31 -41.88 -46.12 10.29
N SER A 32 -41.69 -46.84 11.39
CA SER A 32 -42.30 -48.15 11.58
C SER A 32 -42.18 -48.64 13.02
N GLY A 33 -43.33 -48.66 13.72
CA GLY A 33 -43.77 -49.90 14.34
C GLY A 33 -43.55 -50.10 15.84
N THR A 34 -44.67 -49.93 16.56
CA THR A 34 -45.11 -50.67 17.77
C THR A 34 -44.61 -50.21 19.15
N SER A 35 -45.57 -49.72 19.95
CA SER A 35 -45.51 -49.63 21.41
C SER A 35 -46.42 -50.71 22.01
N PRO A 36 -46.11 -51.19 23.23
CA PRO A 36 -47.14 -51.14 24.26
C PRO A 36 -46.67 -50.46 25.55
N THR A 37 -47.61 -49.71 26.09
CA THR A 37 -47.63 -48.97 27.35
C THR A 37 -47.35 -49.82 28.59
N ILE A 38 -46.45 -49.36 29.49
CA ILE A 38 -46.61 -49.41 30.96
C ILE A 38 -45.78 -48.26 31.61
N SER A 39 -46.43 -47.44 32.44
CA SER A 39 -45.86 -46.66 33.57
C SER A 39 -46.76 -46.96 34.79
N PRO A 40 -46.36 -46.81 36.07
CA PRO A 40 -45.43 -45.80 36.60
C PRO A 40 -44.49 -46.25 37.75
N THR A 41 -43.65 -45.31 38.23
CA THR A 41 -43.14 -45.07 39.62
C THR A 41 -41.61 -44.91 39.79
N THR A 42 -41.25 -43.66 40.12
CA THR A 42 -40.27 -43.12 41.09
C THR A 42 -39.10 -43.96 41.61
N GLU A 43 -37.91 -43.44 41.30
CA GLU A 43 -36.82 -43.00 42.20
C GLU A 43 -36.15 -43.90 43.25
N THR A 44 -34.82 -43.75 43.23
CA THR A 44 -33.78 -43.91 44.28
C THR A 44 -33.10 -45.27 44.46
N THR A 45 -31.81 -45.31 44.09
CA THR A 45 -30.65 -45.67 44.95
C THR A 45 -29.39 -45.15 44.22
N LYS A 46 -28.65 -44.16 44.74
CA LYS A 46 -27.53 -44.25 45.71
C LYS A 46 -26.47 -45.31 45.34
N ASP A 47 -25.37 -44.83 44.76
CA ASP A 47 -24.02 -45.31 45.07
C ASP A 47 -23.12 -44.11 45.43
N LYS A 48 -22.21 -44.33 46.38
CA LYS A 48 -21.35 -43.36 47.04
C LYS A 48 -19.89 -43.67 46.73
N ASP A 49 -19.25 -42.78 45.99
CA ASP A 49 -17.84 -42.39 46.16
C ASP A 49 -17.71 -41.02 45.46
N LYS A 50 -17.56 -39.86 46.12
CA LYS A 50 -16.42 -39.34 46.89
C LYS A 50 -15.08 -39.40 46.13
N ASP A 51 -15.00 -38.60 45.07
CA ASP A 51 -14.16 -37.41 45.17
C ASP A 51 -14.84 -36.24 44.42
N LYS A 52 -15.13 -35.18 45.16
CA LYS A 52 -15.82 -33.97 44.72
C LYS A 52 -14.87 -32.81 45.00
N THR A 53 -14.34 -32.21 43.94
CA THR A 53 -14.36 -30.75 43.75
C THR A 53 -14.54 -30.51 42.26
N GLY A 54 -15.80 -30.46 41.84
CA GLY A 54 -16.20 -29.83 40.59
C GLY A 54 -16.59 -28.38 40.90
N ASP A 55 -16.41 -27.59 39.84
CA ASP A 55 -16.98 -26.27 39.57
C ASP A 55 -16.55 -25.06 40.41
N ASP A 56 -16.38 -23.97 39.65
CA ASP A 56 -16.24 -22.56 40.00
C ASP A 56 -14.82 -22.08 40.38
N GLN A 57 -13.98 -21.93 39.35
CA GLN A 57 -12.99 -20.86 39.30
C GLN A 57 -13.34 -19.97 38.10
N ALA A 58 -13.82 -18.77 38.40
CA ALA A 58 -14.28 -17.78 37.46
C ALA A 58 -13.13 -17.27 36.58
N ASP A 59 -13.38 -17.34 35.28
CA ASP A 59 -13.02 -16.34 34.27
C ASP A 59 -13.34 -14.93 34.80
N ASN A 60 -12.34 -14.05 34.93
CA ASN A 60 -12.57 -12.67 35.38
C ASN A 60 -11.60 -11.70 34.69
N ASN A 61 -11.91 -11.35 33.45
CA ASN A 61 -11.70 -10.00 32.90
C ASN A 61 -12.91 -9.64 32.02
N GLN A 62 -14.09 -9.97 32.51
CA GLN A 62 -15.35 -9.44 31.99
C GLN A 62 -15.63 -8.18 32.78
N ASP A 63 -15.81 -7.07 32.09
CA ASP A 63 -16.65 -5.96 32.57
C ASP A 63 -18.03 -6.55 32.87
N ALA A 64 -18.27 -6.93 34.14
CA ALA A 64 -19.36 -7.85 34.48
C ALA A 64 -20.75 -7.18 34.45
N ASP A 65 -20.79 -5.84 34.46
CA ASP A 65 -22.01 -5.04 34.34
C ASP A 65 -22.09 -4.18 33.07
N ASN A 66 -21.06 -4.20 32.22
CA ASN A 66 -20.95 -3.52 30.92
C ASN A 66 -20.90 -1.99 31.02
N ASP A 67 -20.18 -1.45 31.99
CA ASP A 67 -20.04 -0.01 32.22
C ASP A 67 -18.74 0.61 31.71
N THR A 68 -17.91 -0.20 31.03
CA THR A 68 -16.61 0.12 30.45
C THR A 68 -15.43 0.16 31.44
N LEU A 69 -15.67 -0.09 32.73
CA LEU A 69 -14.62 -0.39 33.69
C LEU A 69 -14.27 -1.89 33.69
N PRO A 70 -12.98 -2.25 33.76
CA PRO A 70 -12.61 -3.65 33.96
C PRO A 70 -12.88 -4.11 35.41
N SER A 71 -13.55 -5.24 35.59
CA SER A 71 -13.89 -5.77 36.93
C SER A 71 -12.71 -6.02 37.87
N ASP A 72 -11.51 -6.26 37.35
CA ASP A 72 -10.30 -6.34 38.17
C ASP A 72 -9.80 -4.96 38.64
N TRP A 73 -9.97 -3.93 37.80
CA TRP A 73 -9.69 -2.54 38.18
C TRP A 73 -10.70 -2.08 39.23
N GLU A 74 -11.98 -2.36 39.03
CA GLU A 74 -13.03 -2.07 39.99
C GLU A 74 -12.75 -2.75 41.34
N THR A 75 -12.42 -4.04 41.34
CA THR A 75 -12.06 -4.79 42.56
C THR A 75 -10.84 -4.19 43.26
N LYS A 76 -9.83 -3.73 42.49
CA LYS A 76 -8.61 -3.12 43.04
C LYS A 76 -8.88 -1.82 43.80
N TYR A 77 -9.83 -1.02 43.32
CA TYR A 77 -10.19 0.28 43.89
C TYR A 77 -11.47 0.24 44.73
N ASN A 78 -11.88 -0.95 45.18
CA ASN A 78 -13.06 -1.18 46.02
C ASN A 78 -14.38 -0.69 45.40
N LEU A 79 -14.45 -0.63 44.07
CA LEU A 79 -15.68 -0.47 43.31
C LEU A 79 -16.38 -1.84 43.18
N ASN A 80 -17.58 -1.85 42.61
CA ASN A 80 -18.41 -3.03 42.51
C ASN A 80 -18.52 -3.50 41.05
N PRO A 81 -17.77 -4.56 40.67
CA PRO A 81 -17.79 -5.20 39.34
C PRO A 81 -19.14 -5.55 38.71
N ASN A 82 -20.23 -5.47 39.47
CA ASN A 82 -21.57 -5.86 39.04
C ASN A 82 -22.59 -4.70 39.21
N ASP A 83 -22.13 -3.46 39.41
CA ASP A 83 -22.94 -2.26 39.50
C ASP A 83 -22.43 -1.14 38.57
N ALA A 84 -22.92 -1.18 37.33
CA ALA A 84 -22.61 -0.24 36.25
C ALA A 84 -22.85 1.25 36.56
N SER A 85 -23.52 1.56 37.68
CA SER A 85 -23.73 2.94 38.07
C SER A 85 -22.49 3.57 38.71
N ASP A 86 -21.56 2.76 39.21
CA ASP A 86 -20.37 3.25 39.88
C ASP A 86 -19.32 3.80 38.91
N ALA A 87 -19.27 3.39 37.63
CA ALA A 87 -18.46 4.09 36.60
C ALA A 87 -18.72 5.58 36.53
N THR A 88 -19.96 6.01 36.81
CA THR A 88 -20.35 7.43 36.79
C THR A 88 -20.31 8.10 38.16
N ALA A 89 -19.95 7.36 39.21
CA ALA A 89 -19.75 7.91 40.54
C ALA A 89 -18.39 8.62 40.64
N ASP A 90 -18.36 9.68 41.42
CA ASP A 90 -17.16 10.47 41.77
C ASP A 90 -16.98 10.30 43.29
N GLY A 91 -16.13 9.34 43.66
CA GLY A 91 -16.03 8.81 45.02
C GLY A 91 -15.41 9.78 46.01
N ASP A 92 -14.49 10.62 45.55
CA ASP A 92 -13.73 11.58 46.34
C ASP A 92 -14.13 13.05 46.08
N SER A 93 -15.10 13.27 45.18
CA SER A 93 -15.69 14.56 44.85
C SER A 93 -14.66 15.56 44.35
N ASP A 94 -13.75 15.09 43.50
CA ASP A 94 -12.69 15.89 42.90
C ASP A 94 -13.04 16.44 41.50
N GLY A 95 -14.09 15.88 40.89
CA GLY A 95 -14.60 16.26 39.58
C GLY A 95 -14.32 15.26 38.46
N LEU A 96 -13.66 14.13 38.73
CA LEU A 96 -13.55 12.97 37.86
C LEU A 96 -14.49 11.86 38.35
N ASN A 97 -15.24 11.24 37.44
CA ASN A 97 -15.92 9.97 37.76
C ASN A 97 -14.96 8.79 37.63
N ASN A 98 -15.32 7.62 38.16
CA ASN A 98 -14.49 6.41 38.15
C ASN A 98 -14.04 5.97 36.74
N LEU A 99 -14.82 6.26 35.68
CA LEU A 99 -14.40 6.01 34.31
C LEU A 99 -13.34 7.02 33.82
N GLU A 100 -13.46 8.29 34.19
CA GLU A 100 -12.47 9.32 33.91
C GLU A 100 -11.19 9.08 34.71
N GLU A 101 -11.33 8.65 35.96
CA GLU A 101 -10.27 8.19 36.84
C GLU A 101 -9.46 7.05 36.20
N TYR A 102 -10.16 6.04 35.70
CA TYR A 102 -9.56 4.95 34.92
C TYR A 102 -8.81 5.48 33.68
N LYS A 103 -9.37 6.48 32.99
CA LYS A 103 -8.78 7.09 31.80
C LYS A 103 -7.52 7.91 32.09
N TYR A 104 -7.48 8.65 33.19
CA TYR A 104 -6.32 9.45 33.61
C TYR A 104 -5.38 8.70 34.57
N ASN A 105 -5.74 7.47 34.91
CA ASN A 105 -5.02 6.57 35.81
C ASN A 105 -4.78 7.21 37.20
N THR A 106 -5.79 7.92 37.69
CA THR A 106 -5.91 8.46 39.04
C THR A 106 -6.58 7.42 39.96
N ILE A 107 -6.86 7.78 41.22
CA ILE A 107 -7.26 6.83 42.27
C ILE A 107 -8.67 7.18 42.78
N PRO A 108 -9.71 6.33 42.57
CA PRO A 108 -11.14 6.66 42.77
C PRO A 108 -11.55 7.23 44.13
N ASP A 109 -10.75 6.97 45.16
CA ASP A 109 -10.96 7.39 46.53
C ASP A 109 -9.90 8.39 47.03
N ASN A 110 -9.15 9.02 46.13
CA ASN A 110 -8.10 9.97 46.45
C ASN A 110 -8.08 11.18 45.51
N SER A 111 -8.62 12.30 45.99
CA SER A 111 -8.87 13.52 45.22
C SER A 111 -7.62 14.31 44.77
N ASP A 112 -6.43 13.80 45.01
CA ASP A 112 -5.12 14.40 44.74
C ASP A 112 -4.10 13.24 44.67
N THR A 113 -4.01 12.62 43.49
CA THR A 113 -3.27 11.37 43.27
C THR A 113 -1.77 11.54 43.49
N ASP A 114 -1.20 12.69 43.11
CA ASP A 114 0.23 12.95 43.23
C ASP A 114 0.64 13.68 44.52
N GLY A 115 -0.32 14.20 45.27
CA GLY A 115 -0.14 14.85 46.56
C GLY A 115 0.49 16.24 46.45
N ASP A 116 0.37 16.91 45.31
CA ASP A 116 0.96 18.23 45.06
C ASP A 116 0.09 19.40 45.57
N GLY A 117 -1.16 19.11 45.94
CA GLY A 117 -2.12 20.04 46.52
C GLY A 117 -3.16 20.59 45.54
N PHE A 118 -3.16 20.16 44.28
CA PHE A 118 -4.26 20.34 43.34
C PHE A 118 -5.10 19.07 43.24
N LYS A 119 -6.38 19.21 42.86
CA LYS A 119 -7.27 18.05 42.70
C LYS A 119 -7.16 17.49 41.29
N ASP A 120 -7.21 16.18 41.13
CA ASP A 120 -7.03 15.54 39.82
C ASP A 120 -8.05 16.08 38.79
N GLY A 121 -9.32 16.19 39.18
CA GLY A 121 -10.37 16.80 38.35
C GLY A 121 -10.19 18.28 38.06
N GLU A 122 -9.58 19.05 38.95
CA GLU A 122 -9.22 20.45 38.71
C GLU A 122 -8.06 20.56 37.71
N GLU A 123 -7.08 19.68 37.84
CA GLU A 123 -5.92 19.63 36.96
C GLU A 123 -6.31 19.22 35.55
N VAL A 124 -7.05 18.13 35.39
CA VAL A 124 -7.57 17.66 34.09
C VAL A 124 -8.39 18.76 33.42
N LYS A 125 -9.29 19.42 34.17
CA LYS A 125 -10.12 20.53 33.64
C LYS A 125 -9.29 21.72 33.18
N ASN A 126 -8.14 21.98 33.81
CA ASN A 126 -7.25 23.08 33.48
C ASN A 126 -6.06 22.67 32.58
N GLY A 127 -5.98 21.40 32.19
CA GLY A 127 -4.94 20.86 31.33
C GLY A 127 -3.58 20.67 32.03
N TYR A 128 -3.60 20.22 33.29
CA TYR A 128 -2.45 19.80 34.11
C TYR A 128 -2.49 18.29 34.39
N ASP A 129 -1.34 17.67 34.63
CA ASP A 129 -1.20 16.21 34.80
C ASP A 129 -1.51 15.81 36.25
N PRO A 130 -2.59 15.04 36.52
CA PRO A 130 -3.00 14.69 37.88
C PRO A 130 -2.09 13.67 38.58
N ARG A 131 -1.00 13.25 37.95
CA ARG A 131 -0.02 12.30 38.50
C ARG A 131 1.38 12.90 38.65
N GLY A 132 1.54 14.19 38.39
CA GLY A 132 2.83 14.85 38.53
C GLY A 132 2.90 16.28 38.00
N THR A 133 4.06 16.90 38.18
CA THR A 133 4.23 18.31 37.78
C THR A 133 4.17 18.51 36.26
N GLY A 134 3.25 19.33 35.76
CA GLY A 134 3.27 19.81 34.37
C GLY A 134 1.90 20.00 33.75
N LYS A 135 1.88 20.41 32.48
CA LYS A 135 0.63 20.34 31.70
C LYS A 135 0.26 18.88 31.49
N LEU A 136 -1.04 18.58 31.45
CA LEU A 136 -1.60 17.30 31.04
C LEU A 136 -0.96 16.94 29.71
N SER A 137 0.07 16.11 29.79
CA SER A 137 0.71 15.59 28.60
C SER A 137 -0.28 14.57 28.06
N ASN A 138 -0.72 14.73 26.81
CA ASN A 138 -1.42 13.67 26.11
C ASN A 138 -0.42 12.51 25.93
N SER A 139 -0.35 11.69 26.99
CA SER A 139 0.48 10.52 27.25
C SER A 139 1.90 10.57 26.67
N THR A 140 2.91 10.43 27.53
CA THR A 140 4.04 9.59 27.12
C THR A 140 3.44 8.20 26.94
N GLY A 141 3.01 7.88 25.72
CA GLY A 141 2.22 6.68 25.45
C GLY A 141 2.81 5.45 26.14
N GLU A 142 1.91 4.62 26.68
CA GLU A 142 2.33 3.47 27.45
C GLU A 142 2.88 2.39 26.52
N THR A 143 3.77 1.57 27.05
CA THR A 143 4.34 0.44 26.33
C THR A 143 3.65 -0.84 26.75
N TYR A 144 2.95 -1.47 25.80
CA TYR A 144 2.28 -2.74 25.99
C TYR A 144 2.99 -3.86 25.23
N HIS A 145 2.76 -5.08 25.68
CA HIS A 145 3.36 -6.29 25.13
C HIS A 145 2.27 -7.29 24.79
N VAL A 146 2.35 -7.84 23.57
CA VAL A 146 1.54 -8.95 23.10
C VAL A 146 2.47 -10.14 22.88
N ALA A 147 2.12 -11.31 23.39
CA ALA A 147 2.86 -12.54 23.16
C ALA A 147 1.88 -13.69 22.89
N SER A 148 2.21 -14.58 21.97
CA SER A 148 1.35 -15.73 21.62
C SER A 148 1.05 -16.68 22.80
N THR A 149 1.83 -16.61 23.88
CA THR A 149 1.64 -17.35 25.13
C THR A 149 1.04 -16.51 26.26
N GLY A 150 0.66 -15.26 25.98
CA GLY A 150 0.09 -14.33 26.95
C GLY A 150 -1.35 -14.65 27.33
N ASP A 151 -1.99 -13.70 28.00
CA ASP A 151 -3.38 -13.78 28.45
C ASP A 151 -4.09 -12.44 28.23
N ASP A 152 -5.24 -12.42 27.56
CA ASP A 152 -5.99 -11.18 27.30
C ASP A 152 -6.63 -10.59 28.56
N SER A 153 -6.66 -11.35 29.66
CA SER A 153 -6.99 -10.85 31.01
C SER A 153 -5.82 -10.15 31.70
N ALA A 154 -4.58 -10.29 31.19
CA ALA A 154 -3.41 -9.71 31.81
C ALA A 154 -3.32 -8.18 31.61
N ALA A 155 -2.38 -7.56 32.32
CA ALA A 155 -2.16 -6.12 32.29
C ALA A 155 -1.48 -5.59 31.01
N GLY A 156 -1.05 -6.48 30.09
CA GLY A 156 -0.35 -6.07 28.87
C GLY A 156 1.10 -5.60 29.11
N THR A 157 1.67 -5.89 30.28
CA THR A 157 3.07 -5.55 30.60
C THR A 157 4.02 -6.60 30.04
N GLN A 158 5.32 -6.32 29.98
CA GLN A 158 6.31 -7.30 29.51
C GLN A 158 6.27 -8.64 30.30
N SER A 159 6.04 -8.59 31.61
CA SER A 159 5.94 -9.79 32.46
C SER A 159 4.58 -10.47 32.42
N ALA A 160 3.54 -9.77 31.95
CA ALA A 160 2.17 -10.26 31.86
C ALA A 160 1.53 -9.73 30.56
N PRO A 161 2.00 -10.22 29.39
CA PRO A 161 1.59 -9.69 28.09
C PRO A 161 0.17 -10.14 27.74
N TRP A 162 -0.50 -9.35 26.91
CA TRP A 162 -1.75 -9.78 26.26
C TRP A 162 -1.47 -10.91 25.28
N ARG A 163 -2.49 -11.72 24.98
CA ARG A 163 -2.35 -12.86 24.07
C ARG A 163 -2.55 -12.47 22.61
N THR A 164 -3.48 -11.56 22.35
CA THR A 164 -3.97 -11.24 21.01
C THR A 164 -3.61 -9.81 20.58
N LEU A 165 -3.39 -9.61 19.29
CA LEU A 165 -3.29 -8.26 18.72
C LEU A 165 -4.63 -7.53 18.80
N GLN A 166 -5.77 -8.25 18.71
CA GLN A 166 -7.08 -7.62 18.83
C GLN A 166 -7.27 -6.98 20.21
N ARG A 167 -6.88 -7.65 21.30
CA ARG A 167 -6.94 -7.07 22.65
C ARG A 167 -6.16 -5.75 22.73
N ALA A 168 -4.98 -5.72 22.14
CA ALA A 168 -4.17 -4.51 22.09
C ALA A 168 -4.86 -3.41 21.25
N ALA A 169 -5.36 -3.73 20.06
CA ALA A 169 -6.08 -2.80 19.18
C ALA A 169 -7.32 -2.18 19.85
N ASP A 170 -8.02 -2.97 20.67
CA ASP A 170 -9.20 -2.51 21.41
C ASP A 170 -8.85 -1.59 22.59
N LEU A 171 -7.66 -1.70 23.19
CA LEU A 171 -7.29 -0.99 24.41
C LEU A 171 -6.40 0.24 24.21
N THR A 172 -5.46 0.19 23.25
CA THR A 172 -4.50 1.29 23.03
C THR A 172 -5.17 2.66 22.87
N GLN A 173 -4.49 3.71 23.27
CA GLN A 173 -4.87 5.10 23.10
C GLN A 173 -3.74 5.86 22.39
N ALA A 174 -4.01 7.10 21.99
CA ALA A 174 -3.02 7.94 21.31
C ALA A 174 -1.68 7.97 22.06
N GLY A 175 -0.57 7.77 21.34
CA GLY A 175 0.78 7.70 21.86
C GLY A 175 1.27 6.28 22.18
N ASP A 176 0.37 5.34 22.48
CA ASP A 176 0.75 4.02 22.96
C ASP A 176 1.57 3.23 21.93
N THR A 177 2.47 2.40 22.45
CA THR A 177 3.28 1.48 21.64
C THR A 177 3.06 0.05 22.09
N VAL A 178 2.75 -0.83 21.14
CA VAL A 178 2.58 -2.27 21.35
C VAL A 178 3.74 -3.01 20.73
N HIS A 179 4.54 -3.69 21.56
CA HIS A 179 5.53 -4.67 21.14
C HIS A 179 4.87 -6.04 21.00
N VAL A 180 4.77 -6.51 19.76
CA VAL A 180 4.30 -7.87 19.46
C VAL A 180 5.49 -8.80 19.44
N HIS A 181 5.50 -9.79 20.31
CA HIS A 181 6.58 -10.75 20.44
C HIS A 181 6.44 -11.92 19.48
N GLU A 182 7.54 -12.62 19.28
CA GLU A 182 7.68 -13.79 18.42
C GLU A 182 6.50 -14.75 18.60
N GLY A 183 5.90 -15.13 17.48
CA GLY A 183 4.73 -15.99 17.50
C GLY A 183 3.93 -15.99 16.22
N VAL A 184 2.95 -16.89 16.19
CA VAL A 184 1.96 -16.98 15.13
C VAL A 184 0.59 -16.61 15.71
N TYR A 185 0.02 -15.54 15.19
CA TYR A 185 -1.24 -14.95 15.62
C TYR A 185 -2.30 -15.23 14.55
N ASN A 186 -3.30 -16.05 14.86
CA ASN A 186 -4.33 -16.47 13.90
C ASN A 186 -5.59 -15.61 14.08
N GLU A 187 -5.56 -14.40 13.52
CA GLU A 187 -6.56 -13.37 13.80
C GLU A 187 -6.72 -12.39 12.64
N GLU A 188 -7.94 -11.91 12.46
CA GLU A 188 -8.25 -10.70 11.70
C GLU A 188 -8.34 -9.56 12.72
N VAL A 189 -7.44 -8.58 12.60
CA VAL A 189 -7.28 -7.50 13.58
C VAL A 189 -7.93 -6.24 13.07
N ALA A 190 -8.98 -5.79 13.75
CA ALA A 190 -9.68 -4.55 13.45
C ALA A 190 -9.17 -3.42 14.36
N PHE A 191 -8.50 -2.43 13.78
CA PHE A 191 -8.09 -1.19 14.43
C PHE A 191 -9.25 -0.20 14.36
N LYS A 192 -9.73 0.28 15.51
CA LYS A 192 -10.86 1.23 15.62
C LYS A 192 -10.48 2.55 16.28
N LYS A 193 -9.25 2.64 16.79
CA LYS A 193 -8.75 3.78 17.55
C LYS A 193 -7.67 4.51 16.77
N SER A 194 -7.63 5.82 16.97
CA SER A 194 -6.70 6.72 16.30
C SER A 194 -5.70 7.30 17.29
N GLY A 195 -4.48 7.54 16.81
CA GLY A 195 -3.54 8.42 17.47
C GLY A 195 -3.85 9.88 17.22
N THR A 196 -2.85 10.72 17.50
CA THR A 196 -2.80 12.12 17.06
C THR A 196 -1.51 12.37 16.32
N THR A 197 -1.43 13.45 15.54
CA THR A 197 -0.20 13.81 14.79
C THR A 197 1.03 13.91 15.68
N SER A 198 0.88 14.33 16.95
CA SER A 198 1.98 14.39 17.93
C SER A 198 2.22 13.09 18.69
N SER A 199 1.21 12.22 18.77
CA SER A 199 1.21 11.00 19.57
C SER A 199 0.50 9.88 18.78
N PRO A 200 1.14 9.30 17.75
CA PRO A 200 0.56 8.22 16.97
C PRO A 200 0.48 6.92 17.79
N ILE A 201 -0.50 6.06 17.50
CA ILE A 201 -0.52 4.69 18.04
C ILE A 201 0.46 3.85 17.23
N THR A 202 1.28 3.04 17.88
CA THR A 202 2.27 2.21 17.20
C THR A 202 2.13 0.73 17.54
N PHE A 203 1.95 -0.11 16.53
CA PHE A 203 2.06 -1.56 16.63
C PHE A 203 3.35 -2.00 15.94
N MET A 204 4.24 -2.65 16.68
CA MET A 204 5.52 -3.11 16.12
C MET A 204 5.87 -4.53 16.55
N GLY A 205 6.32 -5.35 15.62
CA GLY A 205 7.03 -6.58 15.98
C GLY A 205 8.28 -6.24 16.78
N ALA A 206 8.53 -6.99 17.86
CA ALA A 206 9.70 -6.81 18.71
C ALA A 206 11.01 -6.99 17.92
N THR A 207 12.06 -6.28 18.33
CA THR A 207 13.31 -6.21 17.56
C THR A 207 13.98 -7.59 17.46
N ASN A 208 14.37 -7.98 16.24
CA ASN A 208 14.95 -9.29 15.92
C ASN A 208 14.02 -10.50 16.18
N GLU A 209 12.72 -10.26 16.40
CA GLU A 209 11.73 -11.31 16.56
C GLU A 209 10.91 -11.45 15.27
N THR A 210 10.45 -12.67 14.97
CA THR A 210 9.59 -12.95 13.81
C THR A 210 8.15 -13.05 14.27
N VAL A 211 7.34 -12.08 13.88
CA VAL A 211 5.90 -12.04 14.17
C VAL A 211 5.13 -12.37 12.90
N VAL A 212 4.30 -13.42 12.96
CA VAL A 212 3.45 -13.84 11.85
C VAL A 212 1.99 -13.67 12.22
N VAL A 213 1.30 -12.78 11.51
CA VAL A 213 -0.16 -12.67 11.55
C VAL A 213 -0.73 -13.51 10.41
N LYS A 214 -1.45 -14.57 10.79
CA LYS A 214 -2.25 -15.42 9.89
C LYS A 214 -3.67 -14.88 9.84
N GLY A 215 -3.89 -13.95 8.92
CA GLY A 215 -5.12 -13.17 8.82
C GLY A 215 -4.81 -11.75 8.36
N SER A 216 -5.78 -10.85 8.49
CA SER A 216 -5.74 -9.50 7.92
C SER A 216 -5.61 -8.42 8.98
N LEU A 217 -5.08 -7.26 8.59
CA LEU A 217 -5.11 -6.03 9.38
C LEU A 217 -6.11 -5.06 8.75
N VAL A 218 -7.15 -4.69 9.49
CA VAL A 218 -8.23 -3.83 9.00
C VAL A 218 -8.22 -2.53 9.79
N LEU A 219 -7.83 -1.44 9.14
CA LEU A 219 -8.00 -0.09 9.68
C LEU A 219 -9.40 0.38 9.35
N GLU A 220 -10.25 0.42 10.36
CA GLU A 220 -11.65 0.82 10.23
C GLU A 220 -11.78 2.25 9.75
N LYS A 221 -13.00 2.60 9.33
CA LYS A 221 -13.33 3.90 8.78
C LYS A 221 -12.85 5.02 9.73
N ASP A 222 -12.22 6.05 9.15
CA ASP A 222 -11.74 7.27 9.83
C ASP A 222 -10.61 7.05 10.87
N VAL A 223 -10.02 5.85 10.94
CA VAL A 223 -8.82 5.60 11.76
C VAL A 223 -7.63 6.39 11.21
N ALA A 224 -6.90 7.07 12.09
CA ALA A 224 -5.81 7.95 11.73
C ALA A 224 -4.62 7.87 12.70
N ASN A 225 -3.45 8.36 12.26
CA ASN A 225 -2.26 8.49 13.10
C ASN A 225 -1.80 7.16 13.71
N THR A 226 -1.61 6.18 12.84
CA THR A 226 -1.27 4.81 13.25
C THR A 226 -0.04 4.32 12.49
N ASN A 227 0.93 3.79 13.23
CA ASN A 227 2.11 3.13 12.72
C ASN A 227 1.96 1.62 12.89
N ILE A 228 2.11 0.85 11.82
CA ILE A 228 2.16 -0.61 11.88
C ILE A 228 3.46 -1.06 11.24
N LYS A 229 4.28 -1.82 11.98
CA LYS A 229 5.60 -2.19 11.48
C LYS A 229 6.16 -3.53 11.94
N ASN A 230 7.12 -4.04 11.16
CA ASN A 230 7.89 -5.25 11.48
C ASN A 230 7.00 -6.49 11.69
N LEU A 231 6.03 -6.71 10.80
CA LEU A 231 5.11 -7.85 10.85
C LEU A 231 5.16 -8.64 9.54
N THR A 232 5.06 -9.97 9.63
CA THR A 232 4.73 -10.83 8.49
C THR A 232 3.22 -11.08 8.48
N ILE A 233 2.56 -10.81 7.36
CA ILE A 233 1.11 -10.97 7.17
C ILE A 233 0.91 -11.99 6.04
N GLN A 234 0.25 -13.09 6.33
CA GLN A 234 0.05 -14.19 5.39
C GLN A 234 -1.23 -14.97 5.72
N ASP A 235 -1.58 -15.95 4.89
CA ASP A 235 -2.73 -16.85 5.10
C ASP A 235 -4.09 -16.11 5.28
N PHE A 236 -4.19 -14.87 4.80
CA PHE A 236 -5.44 -14.12 4.70
C PHE A 236 -6.20 -14.47 3.43
N LYS A 237 -7.53 -14.30 3.46
CA LYS A 237 -8.40 -14.71 2.34
C LYS A 237 -8.52 -13.66 1.24
N VAL A 238 -8.66 -12.39 1.63
CA VAL A 238 -9.00 -11.30 0.70
C VAL A 238 -7.83 -10.32 0.65
N TRP A 239 -7.71 -9.41 1.62
CA TRP A 239 -6.65 -8.40 1.62
C TRP A 239 -5.77 -8.49 2.86
N GLY A 240 -4.46 -8.25 2.72
CA GLY A 240 -3.52 -8.33 3.83
C GLY A 240 -3.67 -7.16 4.80
N VAL A 241 -3.62 -5.94 4.27
CA VAL A 241 -3.93 -4.70 5.00
C VAL A 241 -5.03 -3.93 4.28
N THR A 242 -6.05 -3.52 5.01
CA THR A 242 -7.21 -2.80 4.45
C THR A 242 -7.37 -1.44 5.14
N LEU A 243 -7.52 -0.38 4.34
CA LEU A 243 -7.96 0.93 4.82
C LEU A 243 -9.39 1.16 4.33
N MET A 244 -10.33 1.16 5.28
CA MET A 244 -11.76 1.22 4.99
C MET A 244 -12.24 2.59 4.50
N GLY A 245 -11.39 3.63 4.48
CA GLY A 245 -11.73 4.96 3.98
C GLY A 245 -11.88 5.99 5.09
N GLY A 246 -11.63 7.25 4.75
CA GLY A 246 -11.43 8.35 5.72
C GLY A 246 -10.12 8.24 6.51
N ASN A 247 -9.33 7.19 6.28
CA ASN A 247 -8.06 6.97 6.96
C ASN A 247 -7.03 8.01 6.53
N LYS A 248 -6.24 8.49 7.50
CA LYS A 248 -5.18 9.45 7.25
C LYS A 248 -3.98 9.30 8.18
N GLU A 249 -2.81 9.78 7.77
CA GLU A 249 -1.58 9.74 8.59
C GLU A 249 -1.26 8.29 9.04
N ILE A 250 -1.30 7.34 8.10
CA ILE A 250 -1.00 5.92 8.37
C ILE A 250 0.38 5.57 7.82
N ASN A 251 1.21 4.96 8.65
CA ASN A 251 2.54 4.50 8.27
C ASN A 251 2.62 2.97 8.36
N LEU A 252 2.84 2.33 7.23
CA LEU A 252 3.07 0.89 7.12
C LEU A 252 4.55 0.67 6.76
N SER A 253 5.32 0.04 7.64
CA SER A 253 6.77 -0.13 7.39
C SER A 253 7.31 -1.49 7.80
N ASP A 254 8.38 -1.93 7.15
CA ASP A 254 9.06 -3.19 7.53
C ASP A 254 8.10 -4.41 7.48
N LEU A 255 7.14 -4.43 6.56
CA LEU A 255 6.14 -5.49 6.44
C LEU A 255 6.56 -6.54 5.39
N LEU A 256 6.24 -7.81 5.66
CA LEU A 256 6.26 -8.88 4.66
C LEU A 256 4.83 -9.38 4.46
N ILE A 257 4.24 -9.13 3.28
CA ILE A 257 2.88 -9.53 2.95
C ILE A 257 2.91 -10.60 1.86
N ILE A 258 2.28 -11.76 2.11
CA ILE A 258 2.34 -12.91 1.19
C ILE A 258 0.94 -13.43 0.87
N GLY A 259 0.59 -13.43 -0.42
CA GLY A 259 -0.63 -14.05 -0.94
C GLY A 259 -1.88 -13.17 -0.89
N GLY A 260 -3.04 -13.82 -0.84
CA GLY A 260 -4.37 -13.20 -0.89
C GLY A 260 -4.74 -12.62 -2.26
N GLU A 261 -5.87 -11.91 -2.32
CA GLU A 261 -6.32 -11.18 -3.51
C GLU A 261 -5.45 -9.95 -3.75
N SER A 262 -5.22 -9.14 -2.72
CA SER A 262 -4.32 -7.98 -2.75
C SER A 262 -3.50 -7.90 -1.47
N GLY A 263 -2.28 -7.39 -1.55
CA GLY A 263 -1.45 -7.18 -0.37
C GLY A 263 -2.00 -6.05 0.50
N ILE A 264 -2.19 -4.88 -0.10
CA ILE A 264 -2.72 -3.68 0.57
C ILE A 264 -3.84 -3.09 -0.28
N HIS A 265 -5.01 -2.88 0.32
CA HIS A 265 -6.18 -2.32 -0.35
C HIS A 265 -6.59 -1.00 0.33
N LEU A 266 -6.63 0.07 -0.45
CA LEU A 266 -6.78 1.46 -0.02
C LEU A 266 -8.12 2.00 -0.57
N THR A 267 -9.12 2.19 0.30
CA THR A 267 -10.54 2.41 -0.07
C THR A 267 -11.25 1.13 -0.52
N TYR A 268 -12.58 1.17 -0.66
CA TYR A 268 -13.37 0.08 -1.23
C TYR A 268 -14.63 0.62 -1.90
N GLY A 269 -15.16 -0.15 -2.85
CA GLY A 269 -16.40 0.18 -3.57
C GLY A 269 -16.29 -0.11 -5.06
N ASP A 270 -17.32 0.29 -5.80
CA ASP A 270 -17.35 0.10 -7.25
C ASP A 270 -16.36 1.07 -7.92
N SER A 271 -15.55 0.55 -8.84
CA SER A 271 -14.49 1.25 -9.60
C SER A 271 -14.89 2.60 -10.22
N ASP A 272 -16.15 2.77 -10.61
CA ASP A 272 -16.69 3.98 -11.27
C ASP A 272 -17.52 4.87 -10.32
N LYS A 273 -17.47 4.61 -9.02
CA LYS A 273 -18.21 5.36 -7.99
C LYS A 273 -17.23 6.01 -7.02
N ALA A 274 -17.78 6.88 -6.17
CA ALA A 274 -17.06 7.34 -5.00
C ALA A 274 -16.78 6.15 -4.06
N PRO A 275 -15.67 6.16 -3.31
CA PRO A 275 -15.33 5.10 -2.39
C PRO A 275 -16.37 5.08 -1.26
N GLN A 276 -16.88 3.90 -0.91
CA GLN A 276 -18.00 3.77 0.02
C GLN A 276 -17.68 4.30 1.42
N GLY A 277 -16.44 4.10 1.88
CA GLY A 277 -15.96 4.62 3.15
C GLY A 277 -15.33 6.02 3.10
N GLY A 278 -15.23 6.64 1.92
CA GLY A 278 -14.52 7.91 1.70
C GLY A 278 -13.07 7.74 1.25
N SER A 279 -12.42 8.85 0.92
CA SER A 279 -11.02 8.90 0.47
C SER A 279 -10.05 8.53 1.57
N VAL A 280 -8.83 8.13 1.20
CA VAL A 280 -7.71 8.04 2.14
C VAL A 280 -6.65 9.08 1.76
N SER A 281 -5.86 9.54 2.72
CA SER A 281 -4.79 10.49 2.44
C SER A 281 -3.60 10.37 3.38
N GLU A 282 -2.44 10.91 3.00
CA GLU A 282 -1.27 10.99 3.89
C GLU A 282 -0.80 9.61 4.37
N ILE A 283 -0.69 8.67 3.43
CA ILE A 283 -0.30 7.29 3.70
C ILE A 283 1.13 7.04 3.23
N THR A 284 1.95 6.52 4.13
CA THR A 284 3.30 6.06 3.80
C THR A 284 3.36 4.54 3.89
N ILE A 285 3.79 3.91 2.81
CA ILE A 285 4.12 2.48 2.77
C ILE A 285 5.60 2.38 2.42
N GLU A 286 6.40 1.85 3.33
CA GLU A 286 7.84 1.84 3.13
C GLU A 286 8.58 0.60 3.61
N ASN A 287 9.76 0.36 3.01
CA ASN A 287 10.68 -0.72 3.41
C ASN A 287 9.98 -2.08 3.56
N SER A 288 9.01 -2.37 2.69
CA SER A 288 8.12 -3.52 2.82
C SER A 288 8.17 -4.36 1.56
N THR A 289 7.87 -5.65 1.72
CA THR A 289 7.88 -6.63 0.65
C THR A 289 6.50 -7.24 0.49
N ILE A 290 5.96 -7.23 -0.72
CA ILE A 290 4.65 -7.82 -1.05
C ILE A 290 4.87 -8.87 -2.13
N LYS A 291 4.48 -10.12 -1.85
CA LYS A 291 4.73 -11.27 -2.72
C LYS A 291 3.46 -12.02 -3.07
N ASN A 292 3.32 -12.33 -4.35
CA ASN A 292 2.35 -13.26 -4.89
C ASN A 292 0.85 -13.01 -4.57
N PRO A 293 0.34 -11.77 -4.54
CA PRO A 293 -1.10 -11.56 -4.53
C PRO A 293 -1.71 -12.01 -5.87
N GLN A 294 -2.97 -12.44 -5.85
CA GLN A 294 -3.69 -12.89 -7.06
C GLN A 294 -4.04 -11.73 -8.00
N TYR A 295 -4.23 -10.53 -7.45
CA TYR A 295 -4.47 -9.29 -8.16
C TYR A 295 -3.46 -8.23 -7.73
N THR A 296 -3.76 -6.96 -7.99
CA THR A 296 -2.87 -5.83 -7.73
C THR A 296 -2.33 -5.85 -6.30
N ALA A 297 -1.01 -5.67 -6.14
CA ALA A 297 -0.36 -5.80 -4.85
C ALA A 297 -0.66 -4.64 -3.90
N VAL A 298 -0.67 -3.40 -4.41
CA VAL A 298 -1.16 -2.22 -3.70
C VAL A 298 -2.22 -1.55 -4.57
N ASP A 299 -3.49 -1.65 -4.16
CA ASP A 299 -4.62 -1.15 -4.95
C ASP A 299 -5.33 0.00 -4.24
N CYS A 300 -5.47 1.13 -4.93
CA CYS A 300 -6.41 2.18 -4.57
C CYS A 300 -7.52 2.29 -5.63
N THR A 301 -8.55 1.47 -5.42
CA THR A 301 -9.78 1.45 -6.23
C THR A 301 -11.00 1.53 -5.31
N PRO A 302 -11.95 2.46 -5.54
CA PRO A 302 -12.01 3.45 -6.64
C PRO A 302 -11.21 4.74 -6.44
N GLY A 303 -10.62 4.96 -5.26
CA GLY A 303 -9.99 6.23 -4.88
C GLY A 303 -11.00 7.38 -4.68
N PRO A 304 -10.56 8.59 -4.28
CA PRO A 304 -9.18 9.03 -4.36
C PRO A 304 -8.32 8.59 -3.17
N CYS A 305 -7.05 8.34 -3.46
CA CYS A 305 -5.96 8.24 -2.48
C CYS A 305 -4.98 9.40 -2.72
N ASP A 306 -4.99 10.38 -1.82
CA ASP A 306 -4.19 11.60 -1.96
C ASP A 306 -2.95 11.56 -1.04
N ASP A 307 -1.88 12.27 -1.39
CA ASP A 307 -0.70 12.43 -0.52
C ASP A 307 -0.08 11.07 -0.12
N MET A 308 0.22 10.25 -1.15
CA MET A 308 0.67 8.87 -1.00
C MET A 308 2.19 8.77 -1.20
N THR A 309 2.88 8.07 -0.31
CA THR A 309 4.30 7.75 -0.47
C THR A 309 4.52 6.24 -0.44
N PHE A 310 4.98 5.70 -1.57
CA PHE A 310 5.45 4.32 -1.70
C PHE A 310 6.97 4.35 -1.83
N ARG A 311 7.68 3.83 -0.83
CA ARG A 311 9.14 3.98 -0.75
C ARG A 311 9.87 2.69 -0.42
N LYS A 312 10.91 2.33 -1.16
CA LYS A 312 11.73 1.14 -0.86
C LYS A 312 10.88 -0.14 -0.76
N LEU A 313 9.89 -0.28 -1.63
CA LEU A 313 9.08 -1.49 -1.69
C LEU A 313 9.72 -2.53 -2.60
N GLU A 314 9.66 -3.80 -2.22
CA GLU A 314 9.88 -4.93 -3.14
C GLU A 314 8.52 -5.56 -3.45
N ILE A 315 8.09 -5.54 -4.72
CA ILE A 315 6.79 -6.08 -5.13
C ILE A 315 7.01 -7.08 -6.25
N THR A 316 6.55 -8.32 -6.05
CA THR A 316 6.75 -9.39 -7.02
C THR A 316 5.67 -10.46 -7.03
N GLY A 317 5.46 -11.08 -8.19
CA GLY A 317 4.55 -12.21 -8.37
C GLY A 317 3.06 -11.84 -8.35
N SER A 318 2.71 -10.54 -8.30
CA SER A 318 1.34 -10.06 -8.43
C SER A 318 0.73 -10.57 -9.73
N GLY A 319 -0.46 -11.19 -9.67
CA GLY A 319 -1.15 -11.71 -10.86
C GLY A 319 -0.52 -12.93 -11.53
N LEU A 320 0.52 -13.53 -10.95
CA LEU A 320 1.09 -14.78 -11.46
C LEU A 320 0.43 -16.03 -10.86
N GLN A 321 -0.39 -15.83 -9.82
CA GLN A 321 -1.17 -16.88 -9.18
C GLN A 321 -2.65 -16.56 -9.36
N GLY A 322 -3.46 -17.51 -9.84
CA GLY A 322 -4.91 -17.32 -10.04
C GLY A 322 -5.37 -17.55 -11.48
N GLU A 323 -6.60 -17.13 -11.79
CA GLU A 323 -7.18 -17.23 -13.13
C GLU A 323 -6.63 -16.12 -14.05
N ASP A 324 -5.41 -16.31 -14.58
CA ASP A 324 -4.79 -15.52 -15.67
C ASP A 324 -4.96 -13.98 -15.59
N SER A 325 -4.57 -13.35 -14.47
CA SER A 325 -4.70 -11.91 -14.26
C SER A 325 -3.48 -11.11 -14.76
N TYR A 326 -3.28 -11.09 -16.08
CA TYR A 326 -2.32 -10.19 -16.75
C TYR A 326 -2.59 -8.67 -16.57
N GLY A 327 -3.60 -8.29 -15.79
CA GLY A 327 -3.93 -6.89 -15.47
C GLY A 327 -3.72 -6.54 -14.00
N ALA A 328 -3.04 -7.40 -13.23
CA ALA A 328 -2.74 -7.18 -11.82
C ALA A 328 -1.43 -6.42 -11.67
N ASP A 329 -1.50 -5.19 -11.19
CA ASP A 329 -0.36 -4.30 -11.18
C ASP A 329 0.50 -4.48 -9.92
N GLY A 330 1.71 -3.94 -9.93
CA GLY A 330 2.49 -3.78 -8.70
C GLY A 330 1.84 -2.74 -7.78
N ILE A 331 1.69 -1.52 -8.29
CA ILE A 331 1.01 -0.42 -7.60
C ILE A 331 -0.02 0.20 -8.56
N ALA A 332 -1.29 0.22 -8.15
CA ALA A 332 -2.34 0.93 -8.86
C ALA A 332 -2.98 1.99 -7.95
N VAL A 333 -2.99 3.25 -8.40
CA VAL A 333 -3.79 4.32 -7.76
C VAL A 333 -4.65 4.99 -8.81
N GLU A 334 -5.93 4.62 -8.85
CA GLU A 334 -6.79 4.94 -9.99
C GLU A 334 -7.25 6.41 -10.00
N LYS A 335 -7.33 7.01 -8.82
CA LYS A 335 -7.62 8.44 -8.60
C LYS A 335 -6.81 8.93 -7.41
N GLY A 336 -6.26 10.14 -7.51
CA GLY A 336 -5.50 10.74 -6.42
C GLY A 336 -4.49 11.79 -6.91
N LYS A 337 -3.97 12.58 -5.97
CA LYS A 337 -2.91 13.57 -6.21
C LYS A 337 -1.75 13.41 -5.24
N ASN A 338 -0.61 14.05 -5.53
CA ASN A 338 0.58 14.03 -4.68
C ASN A 338 1.06 12.61 -4.36
N ILE A 339 1.25 11.81 -5.42
CA ILE A 339 1.64 10.40 -5.31
C ILE A 339 3.12 10.27 -5.65
N THR A 340 3.94 9.81 -4.70
CA THR A 340 5.35 9.52 -4.91
C THR A 340 5.61 8.02 -4.85
N VAL A 341 6.22 7.47 -5.90
CA VAL A 341 6.77 6.10 -5.93
C VAL A 341 8.28 6.22 -6.05
N GLU A 342 9.02 5.86 -5.00
CA GLU A 342 10.47 6.01 -4.99
C GLU A 342 11.28 4.85 -4.42
N GLN A 343 12.45 4.60 -5.03
CA GLN A 343 13.39 3.58 -4.56
C GLN A 343 12.81 2.16 -4.50
N CYS A 344 11.73 1.89 -5.22
CA CYS A 344 11.08 0.58 -5.25
C CYS A 344 11.75 -0.35 -6.25
N TYR A 345 11.69 -1.64 -5.95
CA TYR A 345 11.99 -2.74 -6.86
C TYR A 345 10.70 -3.50 -7.19
N ILE A 346 10.11 -3.21 -8.35
CA ILE A 346 8.81 -3.78 -8.76
C ILE A 346 9.05 -4.69 -9.95
N HIS A 347 8.89 -5.99 -9.75
CA HIS A 347 9.38 -6.95 -10.71
C HIS A 347 8.61 -8.27 -10.81
N ASP A 348 8.65 -8.88 -12.00
CA ASP A 348 8.04 -10.19 -12.26
C ASP A 348 6.56 -10.24 -11.85
N ASN A 349 5.81 -9.19 -12.20
CA ASN A 349 4.35 -9.14 -12.01
C ASN A 349 3.63 -9.43 -13.34
N GLY A 350 2.40 -9.94 -13.26
CA GLY A 350 1.56 -10.27 -14.40
C GLY A 350 0.99 -9.04 -15.13
N GLY A 351 0.77 -7.93 -14.44
CA GLY A 351 0.29 -6.65 -15.00
C GLY A 351 1.38 -5.61 -15.18
N ASP A 352 1.00 -4.34 -14.99
CA ASP A 352 1.88 -3.18 -15.03
C ASP A 352 2.73 -3.11 -13.75
N GLY A 353 3.91 -2.48 -13.80
CA GLY A 353 4.69 -2.21 -12.59
C GLY A 353 4.01 -1.15 -11.74
N VAL A 354 3.75 0.01 -12.35
CA VAL A 354 3.09 1.17 -11.74
C VAL A 354 2.03 1.70 -12.70
N ASP A 355 0.76 1.75 -12.27
CA ASP A 355 -0.36 2.36 -13.00
C ASP A 355 -1.02 3.47 -12.15
N LEU A 356 -0.93 4.73 -12.59
CA LEU A 356 -1.44 5.88 -11.85
C LEU A 356 -2.43 6.72 -12.67
N ASN A 357 -3.57 6.98 -12.03
CA ASN A 357 -4.62 7.90 -12.42
C ASN A 357 -5.49 7.47 -13.61
N SER A 358 -5.67 6.17 -13.86
CA SER A 358 -6.45 5.68 -15.01
C SER A 358 -7.91 6.14 -15.04
N ARG A 359 -8.47 6.54 -13.89
CA ARG A 359 -9.86 6.96 -13.76
C ARG A 359 -10.04 8.44 -13.46
N ASP A 360 -8.97 9.24 -13.40
CA ASP A 360 -9.04 10.70 -13.22
C ASP A 360 -9.15 11.44 -14.56
N ARG A 361 -10.28 11.22 -15.25
CA ARG A 361 -10.57 11.78 -16.58
C ARG A 361 -10.86 13.29 -16.56
N GLU A 362 -11.06 13.85 -15.37
CA GLU A 362 -11.46 15.24 -15.17
C GLU A 362 -10.25 16.20 -15.16
N GLY A 363 -9.03 15.66 -15.16
CA GLY A 363 -7.78 16.44 -15.21
C GLY A 363 -7.38 17.03 -13.87
N ASN A 364 -7.77 16.39 -12.76
CA ASN A 364 -7.40 16.84 -11.40
C ASN A 364 -6.00 16.36 -10.96
N VAL A 365 -5.32 15.60 -11.82
CA VAL A 365 -4.02 14.98 -11.55
C VAL A 365 -2.94 16.02 -11.33
N SER A 366 -2.26 15.94 -10.19
CA SER A 366 -1.12 16.80 -9.83
C SER A 366 -0.19 16.10 -8.85
N GLY A 367 1.08 16.51 -8.82
CA GLY A 367 2.05 15.98 -7.85
C GLY A 367 2.42 14.50 -8.04
N ILE A 368 2.29 13.96 -9.25
CA ILE A 368 2.65 12.56 -9.54
C ILE A 368 4.14 12.45 -9.83
N TYR A 369 4.84 11.62 -9.07
CA TYR A 369 6.29 11.49 -9.15
C TYR A 369 6.78 10.05 -8.98
N VAL A 370 7.30 9.45 -10.05
CA VAL A 370 7.88 8.11 -10.05
C VAL A 370 9.39 8.23 -10.25
N LYS A 371 10.19 7.98 -9.20
CA LYS A 371 11.63 8.25 -9.24
C LYS A 371 12.53 7.18 -8.63
N ARG A 372 13.72 7.00 -9.20
CA ARG A 372 14.77 6.13 -8.64
C ARG A 372 14.31 4.69 -8.41
N ASN A 373 13.43 4.17 -9.26
CA ASN A 373 12.92 2.80 -9.15
C ASN A 373 13.65 1.85 -10.10
N ARG A 374 13.69 0.57 -9.70
CA ARG A 374 14.02 -0.55 -10.58
C ARG A 374 12.73 -1.25 -10.96
N ILE A 375 12.30 -1.11 -12.22
CA ILE A 375 11.06 -1.71 -12.72
C ILE A 375 11.43 -2.79 -13.73
N VAL A 376 11.15 -4.06 -13.43
CA VAL A 376 11.86 -5.17 -14.08
C VAL A 376 10.93 -6.32 -14.44
N ARG A 377 10.88 -6.72 -15.71
CA ARG A 377 10.16 -7.95 -16.15
C ARG A 377 8.69 -8.06 -15.72
N ASN A 378 7.96 -6.95 -15.62
CA ASN A 378 6.52 -7.06 -15.52
C ASN A 378 5.96 -7.41 -16.91
N HIS A 379 4.95 -8.27 -16.97
CA HIS A 379 4.46 -8.82 -18.24
C HIS A 379 3.72 -7.77 -19.09
N LYS A 380 3.31 -6.63 -18.51
CA LYS A 380 2.73 -5.50 -19.25
C LYS A 380 3.64 -4.28 -19.23
N THR A 381 3.16 -3.16 -18.72
CA THR A 381 3.81 -1.86 -18.77
C THR A 381 4.77 -1.70 -17.60
N GLY A 382 5.89 -1.02 -17.79
CA GLY A 382 6.74 -0.67 -16.66
C GLY A 382 6.09 0.40 -15.79
N ILE A 383 5.99 1.61 -16.33
CA ILE A 383 5.38 2.77 -15.69
C ILE A 383 4.31 3.35 -16.61
N LYS A 384 3.10 3.56 -16.07
CA LYS A 384 1.96 4.09 -16.80
C LYS A 384 1.34 5.26 -16.06
N LEU A 385 1.41 6.43 -16.68
CA LEU A 385 0.84 7.67 -16.13
C LEU A 385 -0.25 8.19 -17.06
N TRP A 386 -1.47 8.29 -16.55
CA TRP A 386 -2.61 8.63 -17.38
C TRP A 386 -2.84 10.13 -17.54
N GLY A 387 -2.58 10.95 -16.50
CA GLY A 387 -2.99 12.37 -16.47
C GLY A 387 -1.88 13.40 -16.16
N GLY A 388 -0.62 13.03 -16.36
CA GLY A 388 0.55 13.88 -16.11
C GLY A 388 1.47 13.31 -15.03
N GLY A 389 2.66 13.89 -14.89
CA GLY A 389 3.62 13.52 -13.85
C GLY A 389 5.07 13.49 -14.30
N LYS A 390 5.94 13.24 -13.33
CA LYS A 390 7.39 13.19 -13.53
C LYS A 390 7.91 11.77 -13.34
N ILE A 391 8.74 11.32 -14.28
CA ILE A 391 9.43 10.03 -14.28
C ILE A 391 10.94 10.32 -14.29
N GLU A 392 11.62 10.07 -13.17
CA GLU A 392 13.01 10.49 -12.99
C GLU A 392 13.95 9.37 -12.52
N ASN A 393 15.14 9.23 -13.11
CA ASN A 393 16.18 8.31 -12.63
C ASN A 393 15.73 6.84 -12.48
N ASN A 394 14.81 6.36 -13.31
CA ASN A 394 14.36 4.97 -13.22
C ASN A 394 15.18 4.06 -14.14
N ALA A 395 15.47 2.84 -13.67
CA ALA A 395 16.06 1.77 -14.46
C ALA A 395 14.96 0.77 -14.82
N ILE A 396 14.60 0.72 -16.11
CA ILE A 396 13.44 -0.03 -16.60
C ILE A 396 13.89 -1.02 -17.67
N TRP A 397 13.69 -2.31 -17.40
CA TRP A 397 14.06 -3.35 -18.35
C TRP A 397 13.19 -4.59 -18.30
N GLY A 398 13.21 -5.36 -19.40
CA GLY A 398 12.52 -6.64 -19.49
C GLY A 398 10.99 -6.56 -19.55
N GLN A 399 10.38 -5.38 -19.66
CA GLN A 399 8.91 -5.26 -19.67
C GLN A 399 8.31 -6.00 -20.87
N GLY A 400 7.17 -6.67 -20.66
CA GLY A 400 6.52 -7.48 -21.69
C GLY A 400 5.79 -6.65 -22.75
N PHE A 401 5.19 -5.51 -22.39
CA PHE A 401 4.43 -4.70 -23.34
C PHE A 401 5.07 -3.36 -23.69
N VAL A 402 4.98 -2.36 -22.82
CA VAL A 402 5.53 -1.01 -23.06
C VAL A 402 6.31 -0.58 -21.82
N PRO A 403 7.58 -0.16 -21.90
CA PRO A 403 8.32 0.25 -20.70
C PRO A 403 7.73 1.48 -20.02
N ILE A 404 7.39 2.50 -20.80
CA ILE A 404 6.74 3.72 -20.32
C ILE A 404 5.57 4.07 -21.23
N MET A 405 4.39 4.27 -20.63
CA MET A 405 3.19 4.74 -21.32
C MET A 405 2.68 6.02 -20.66
N VAL A 406 2.51 7.08 -21.45
CA VAL A 406 2.03 8.39 -20.99
C VAL A 406 1.02 9.00 -21.94
N GLY A 407 0.20 9.92 -21.42
CA GLY A 407 -0.62 10.78 -22.28
C GLY A 407 -1.92 10.15 -22.76
N ALA A 408 -2.50 9.22 -21.99
CA ALA A 408 -3.87 8.78 -22.24
C ALA A 408 -4.88 9.92 -21.99
N PHE A 409 -4.58 10.81 -21.03
CA PHE A 409 -5.31 12.05 -20.77
C PHE A 409 -4.39 13.28 -20.90
N PRO A 410 -4.97 14.48 -21.13
CA PRO A 410 -4.20 15.72 -21.21
C PRO A 410 -3.39 15.94 -19.94
N GLY A 411 -2.14 16.37 -20.09
CA GLY A 411 -1.24 16.53 -18.97
C GLY A 411 0.13 17.05 -19.37
N THR A 412 0.93 17.39 -18.36
CA THR A 412 2.36 17.67 -18.53
C THR A 412 3.15 16.50 -18.00
N TYR A 413 4.08 16.01 -18.83
CA TYR A 413 4.89 14.83 -18.56
C TYR A 413 6.35 15.17 -18.71
N GLU A 414 7.15 14.76 -17.72
CA GLU A 414 8.59 14.99 -17.70
C GLU A 414 9.30 13.65 -17.51
N LEU A 415 10.10 13.22 -18.48
CA LEU A 415 10.97 12.06 -18.36
C LEU A 415 12.41 12.55 -18.32
N LEU A 416 13.06 12.39 -17.17
CA LEU A 416 14.41 12.88 -16.95
C LEU A 416 15.32 11.73 -16.48
N TYR A 417 16.49 11.58 -17.11
CA TYR A 417 17.54 10.66 -16.63
C TYR A 417 17.10 9.20 -16.50
N ASN A 418 16.16 8.71 -17.30
CA ASN A 418 15.76 7.29 -17.21
C ASN A 418 16.66 6.42 -18.10
N SER A 419 16.93 5.18 -17.66
CA SER A 419 17.57 4.15 -18.49
C SER A 419 16.54 3.09 -18.83
N ILE A 420 16.09 3.07 -20.09
CA ILE A 420 15.09 2.15 -20.63
C ILE A 420 15.79 1.26 -21.64
N ALA A 421 15.98 0.00 -21.25
CA ALA A 421 16.65 -0.93 -22.12
C ALA A 421 16.20 -2.36 -21.88
N TYR A 422 16.51 -3.22 -22.82
CA TYR A 422 16.20 -4.62 -22.75
C TYR A 422 14.75 -5.03 -22.54
N ASN A 423 13.82 -4.21 -23.02
CA ASN A 423 12.40 -4.50 -22.95
C ASN A 423 11.93 -5.34 -24.13
N MET A 424 10.87 -6.12 -23.92
CA MET A 424 10.22 -6.95 -24.94
C MET A 424 11.15 -7.99 -25.57
N TRP A 425 12.20 -8.37 -24.84
CA TRP A 425 13.15 -9.38 -25.27
C TRP A 425 12.66 -10.81 -25.08
N ASP A 426 11.86 -11.03 -24.03
CA ASP A 426 11.29 -12.34 -23.74
C ASP A 426 9.93 -12.52 -24.43
N LYS A 427 9.91 -13.37 -25.45
CA LYS A 427 8.71 -13.68 -26.24
C LYS A 427 7.64 -14.46 -25.48
N SER A 428 7.97 -15.08 -24.35
CA SER A 428 7.01 -15.90 -23.61
C SER A 428 5.89 -15.05 -23.00
N PHE A 429 6.12 -13.75 -22.80
CA PHE A 429 5.12 -12.82 -22.30
C PHE A 429 5.13 -11.45 -23.02
N SER A 430 5.96 -11.26 -24.05
CA SER A 430 6.01 -9.97 -24.74
C SER A 430 5.01 -9.82 -25.89
N ALA A 431 4.22 -8.75 -25.84
CA ALA A 431 3.30 -8.36 -26.91
C ALA A 431 3.93 -7.42 -27.96
N ARG A 432 5.17 -6.94 -27.73
CA ARG A 432 5.97 -6.06 -28.61
C ARG A 432 5.28 -4.75 -29.00
N ASN A 433 5.73 -3.65 -28.40
CA ASN A 433 5.26 -2.31 -28.64
C ASN A 433 6.45 -1.32 -28.54
N TYR A 434 6.23 -0.01 -28.46
CA TYR A 434 7.33 0.97 -28.35
C TYR A 434 8.01 0.97 -26.98
N SER A 435 9.26 1.44 -26.94
CA SER A 435 10.01 1.64 -25.68
C SER A 435 9.48 2.80 -24.83
N LEU A 436 8.82 3.75 -25.49
CA LEU A 436 7.98 4.80 -24.91
C LEU A 436 6.79 4.99 -25.82
N LEU A 437 5.60 5.05 -25.24
CA LEU A 437 4.38 5.43 -25.94
C LEU A 437 3.86 6.73 -25.31
N ALA A 438 3.83 7.81 -26.08
CA ALA A 438 3.26 9.09 -25.67
C ALA A 438 2.11 9.49 -26.61
N GLY A 439 0.90 9.58 -26.06
CA GLY A 439 -0.27 10.09 -26.79
C GLY A 439 -0.80 9.20 -27.89
N TYR A 440 -0.73 7.88 -27.69
CA TYR A 440 -1.38 6.93 -28.59
C TYR A 440 -2.90 7.04 -28.47
N PRO A 441 -3.65 6.95 -29.58
CA PRO A 441 -5.11 6.95 -29.55
C PRO A 441 -5.61 5.79 -28.66
N ASN A 442 -6.22 6.12 -27.54
CA ASN A 442 -6.95 5.13 -26.76
C ASN A 442 -8.39 5.09 -27.28
N ASP A 443 -8.87 3.90 -27.66
CA ASP A 443 -10.23 3.67 -28.17
C ASP A 443 -11.32 4.15 -27.17
N ASP A 444 -10.95 4.31 -25.89
CA ASP A 444 -11.83 4.78 -24.81
C ASP A 444 -11.91 6.31 -24.65
N THR A 445 -11.18 7.08 -25.47
CA THR A 445 -11.16 8.55 -25.40
C THR A 445 -11.57 9.18 -26.73
N ASP A 446 -12.74 9.83 -26.76
CA ASP A 446 -13.32 10.46 -27.96
C ASP A 446 -12.51 11.66 -28.51
N ILE A 447 -11.51 12.16 -27.75
CA ILE A 447 -10.66 13.30 -28.12
C ILE A 447 -9.21 12.94 -27.82
N PRO A 448 -8.30 13.03 -28.81
CA PRO A 448 -6.88 12.85 -28.55
C PRO A 448 -6.37 13.86 -27.51
N ALA A 449 -5.71 13.36 -26.47
CA ALA A 449 -5.19 14.18 -25.39
C ALA A 449 -4.10 15.15 -25.88
N GLN A 450 -4.22 16.43 -25.51
CA GLN A 450 -3.13 17.41 -25.70
C GLN A 450 -2.05 17.17 -24.63
N ILE A 451 -0.88 16.72 -25.06
CA ILE A 451 0.19 16.26 -24.17
C ILE A 451 1.35 17.22 -24.26
N LYS A 452 1.80 17.75 -23.13
CA LYS A 452 3.03 18.53 -23.04
C LYS A 452 4.13 17.60 -22.55
N LEU A 453 5.14 17.38 -23.37
CA LEU A 453 6.18 16.40 -23.08
C LEU A 453 7.56 17.06 -23.01
N THR A 454 8.31 16.71 -21.98
CA THR A 454 9.72 17.07 -21.80
C THR A 454 10.56 15.81 -21.63
N LEU A 455 11.63 15.69 -22.41
CA LEU A 455 12.54 14.53 -22.39
C LEU A 455 13.99 15.01 -22.29
N PHE A 456 14.68 14.70 -21.19
CA PHE A 456 16.09 15.03 -21.03
C PHE A 456 16.91 13.87 -20.49
N ASN A 457 18.11 13.71 -21.04
CA ASN A 457 19.12 12.80 -20.50
C ASN A 457 18.61 11.35 -20.35
N ASN A 458 17.65 10.90 -21.16
CA ASN A 458 17.17 9.52 -21.12
C ASN A 458 17.98 8.63 -22.07
N ILE A 459 18.04 7.33 -21.76
CA ILE A 459 18.56 6.30 -22.67
C ILE A 459 17.41 5.39 -23.08
N PHE A 460 17.17 5.27 -24.39
CA PHE A 460 16.29 4.29 -25.02
C PHE A 460 17.15 3.38 -25.90
N ALA A 461 17.64 2.28 -25.35
CA ALA A 461 18.56 1.42 -26.08
C ALA A 461 18.10 -0.02 -26.01
N PHE A 462 18.39 -0.79 -27.05
CA PHE A 462 18.23 -2.23 -26.97
C PHE A 462 16.77 -2.59 -26.59
N ASN A 463 15.76 -2.04 -27.26
CA ASN A 463 14.37 -2.41 -26.97
C ASN A 463 13.83 -3.28 -28.10
N ALA A 464 13.39 -4.49 -27.77
CA ALA A 464 13.08 -5.63 -28.65
C ALA A 464 14.28 -6.27 -29.39
N ASP A 465 14.15 -7.57 -29.68
CA ASP A 465 15.21 -8.39 -30.29
C ASP A 465 15.38 -8.11 -31.80
N SER A 466 16.62 -7.73 -32.18
CA SER A 466 17.03 -7.51 -33.57
C SER A 466 16.82 -8.69 -34.52
N THR A 467 16.82 -9.92 -34.02
CA THR A 467 16.79 -11.15 -34.83
C THR A 467 15.37 -11.56 -35.23
N GLU A 468 14.36 -11.13 -34.50
CA GLU A 468 12.99 -11.55 -34.73
C GLU A 468 12.06 -10.36 -34.51
N GLY A 469 11.55 -9.76 -35.60
CA GLY A 469 10.51 -8.72 -35.60
C GLY A 469 10.92 -7.31 -35.17
N GLY A 470 12.23 -7.02 -35.13
CA GLY A 470 12.78 -5.66 -35.06
C GLY A 470 12.78 -5.05 -33.66
N ALA A 471 13.82 -4.26 -33.39
CA ALA A 471 13.83 -3.38 -32.23
C ALA A 471 12.77 -2.28 -32.40
N THR A 472 12.33 -1.65 -31.30
CA THR A 472 11.32 -0.57 -31.32
C THR A 472 11.89 0.69 -30.70
N GLY A 473 11.78 1.82 -31.42
CA GLY A 473 12.08 3.15 -30.92
C GLY A 473 11.03 3.67 -29.92
N ILE A 474 10.84 4.97 -29.90
CA ILE A 474 9.74 5.64 -29.18
C ILE A 474 8.63 6.04 -30.15
N TYR A 475 7.40 6.15 -29.64
CA TYR A 475 6.25 6.67 -30.37
C TYR A 475 5.75 7.97 -29.74
N LEU A 476 5.59 8.99 -30.58
CA LEU A 476 5.02 10.28 -30.25
C LEU A 476 3.80 10.55 -31.13
N GLY A 477 2.61 10.53 -30.53
CA GLY A 477 1.35 10.72 -31.24
C GLY A 477 1.13 12.14 -31.77
N GLU A 478 0.12 12.30 -32.63
CA GLU A 478 -0.21 13.55 -33.33
C GLU A 478 -0.47 14.76 -32.40
N ASN A 479 -0.85 14.50 -31.15
CA ASN A 479 -1.25 15.52 -30.17
C ASN A 479 -0.17 15.76 -29.10
N VAL A 480 1.01 15.20 -29.30
CA VAL A 480 2.19 15.51 -28.49
C VAL A 480 2.74 16.87 -28.90
N ASN A 481 2.83 17.76 -27.91
CA ASN A 481 3.58 19.00 -27.97
C ASN A 481 4.89 18.79 -27.20
N LEU A 482 5.98 18.57 -27.93
CA LEU A 482 7.32 18.54 -27.36
C LEU A 482 7.72 19.94 -26.91
N ILE A 483 7.63 20.16 -25.60
CA ILE A 483 8.00 21.45 -24.98
C ILE A 483 9.50 21.64 -25.06
N ASN A 484 10.24 20.61 -24.67
CA ASN A 484 11.69 20.64 -24.67
C ASN A 484 12.23 19.21 -24.70
N GLU A 485 13.15 18.94 -25.61
CA GLU A 485 13.77 17.63 -25.73
C GLU A 485 15.23 17.79 -26.12
N SER A 486 16.16 17.12 -25.43
CA SER A 486 17.60 17.24 -25.70
C SER A 486 18.41 16.21 -24.89
N ASN A 487 19.64 15.95 -25.33
CA ASN A 487 20.63 15.08 -24.66
C ASN A 487 20.11 13.66 -24.38
N ASN A 488 19.21 13.11 -25.19
CA ASN A 488 18.78 11.71 -25.07
C ASN A 488 19.67 10.79 -25.93
N ILE A 489 19.81 9.52 -25.52
CA ILE A 489 20.41 8.46 -26.35
C ILE A 489 19.32 7.57 -26.91
N TYR A 490 19.36 7.36 -28.24
CA TYR A 490 18.49 6.43 -28.95
C TYR A 490 19.33 5.36 -29.64
N TYR A 491 19.14 4.10 -29.23
CA TYR A 491 19.90 2.96 -29.73
C TYR A 491 19.09 1.67 -29.71
N SER A 492 17.83 1.75 -30.13
CA SER A 492 16.93 0.61 -30.23
C SER A 492 16.81 0.19 -31.69
N ARG A 493 16.19 1.02 -32.54
CA ARG A 493 15.84 0.69 -33.92
C ARG A 493 16.51 1.65 -34.90
N ASP A 494 17.50 1.15 -35.65
CA ASP A 494 18.38 1.98 -36.50
C ASP A 494 17.62 2.81 -37.55
N ASP A 495 16.58 2.25 -38.16
CA ASP A 495 15.77 2.88 -39.20
C ASP A 495 14.58 3.71 -38.68
N CYS A 496 14.27 3.63 -37.38
CA CYS A 496 13.15 4.38 -36.77
C CYS A 496 13.28 4.39 -35.24
N GLU A 497 14.18 5.23 -34.73
CA GLU A 497 14.38 5.43 -33.29
C GLU A 497 13.25 6.30 -32.69
N ILE A 498 12.70 7.23 -33.47
CA ILE A 498 11.57 8.08 -33.10
C ILE A 498 10.53 8.00 -34.20
N GLU A 499 9.34 7.52 -33.87
CA GLU A 499 8.16 7.67 -34.73
C GLU A 499 7.32 8.85 -34.20
N ALA A 500 7.26 9.94 -34.97
CA ALA A 500 6.63 11.19 -34.53
C ALA A 500 5.50 11.60 -35.48
N ASN A 501 4.26 11.28 -35.13
CA ASN A 501 3.11 11.51 -36.03
C ASN A 501 2.66 12.97 -36.13
N PHE A 502 3.21 13.87 -35.30
CA PHE A 502 2.92 15.30 -35.39
C PHE A 502 3.79 16.03 -36.43
N ILE A 503 4.82 15.37 -37.00
CA ILE A 503 5.66 16.00 -38.03
C ILE A 503 4.99 15.90 -39.40
N ASN A 504 5.16 16.94 -40.21
CA ASN A 504 4.54 17.03 -41.53
C ASN A 504 5.39 16.33 -42.61
N GLN A 505 5.60 15.02 -42.47
CA GLN A 505 6.33 14.17 -43.41
C GLN A 505 5.53 12.93 -43.83
N ALA A 506 5.88 12.35 -44.98
CA ALA A 506 5.20 11.15 -45.49
C ALA A 506 5.58 9.89 -44.71
N ASP A 507 6.80 9.85 -44.16
CA ASP A 507 7.28 8.83 -43.24
C ASP A 507 7.58 9.51 -41.89
N PRO A 508 6.85 9.19 -40.80
CA PRO A 508 7.06 9.80 -39.49
C PRO A 508 8.25 9.20 -38.73
N CYS A 509 8.96 8.22 -39.31
CA CYS A 509 10.11 7.58 -38.69
C CYS A 509 11.41 8.38 -38.90
N ILE A 510 12.13 8.59 -37.80
CA ILE A 510 13.44 9.24 -37.76
C ILE A 510 14.48 8.20 -37.36
N GLY A 511 15.46 7.97 -38.24
CA GLY A 511 16.51 6.98 -38.03
C GLY A 511 17.60 7.48 -37.08
N ARG A 512 18.43 6.54 -36.61
CA ARG A 512 19.57 6.83 -35.74
C ARG A 512 20.60 7.76 -36.39
N GLY A 513 20.83 7.59 -37.69
CA GLY A 513 21.69 8.46 -38.49
C GLY A 513 21.15 9.90 -38.51
N ASP A 514 19.85 10.07 -38.79
CA ASP A 514 19.21 11.38 -38.84
C ASP A 514 19.27 12.10 -37.48
N ILE A 515 19.12 11.37 -36.37
CA ILE A 515 19.32 11.94 -35.03
C ILE A 515 20.76 12.44 -34.87
N SER A 516 21.74 11.64 -35.26
CA SER A 516 23.16 11.96 -35.09
C SER A 516 23.63 13.12 -35.97
N ASP A 517 23.01 13.28 -37.14
CA ASP A 517 23.32 14.33 -38.11
C ASP A 517 22.46 15.61 -37.92
N GLY A 518 21.58 15.63 -36.91
CA GLY A 518 20.73 16.79 -36.58
C GLY A 518 19.45 16.92 -37.40
N GLY A 519 19.11 15.91 -38.21
CA GLY A 519 17.87 15.84 -38.98
C GLY A 519 16.61 15.88 -38.10
N TRP A 520 16.64 15.23 -36.93
CA TRP A 520 15.55 15.35 -35.95
C TRP A 520 15.35 16.80 -35.49
N THR A 521 16.45 17.51 -35.24
CA THR A 521 16.42 18.91 -34.80
C THR A 521 15.90 19.85 -35.88
N GLU A 522 16.25 19.60 -37.13
CA GLU A 522 15.72 20.37 -38.26
C GLU A 522 14.19 20.26 -38.37
N VAL A 523 13.63 19.08 -38.11
CA VAL A 523 12.20 18.81 -38.36
C VAL A 523 11.32 19.07 -37.14
N SER A 524 11.82 18.85 -35.94
CA SER A 524 11.07 19.05 -34.69
C SER A 524 11.33 20.40 -34.02
N GLY A 525 12.45 21.05 -34.34
CA GLY A 525 12.97 22.20 -33.58
C GLY A 525 13.49 21.82 -32.18
N GLN A 526 13.62 20.53 -31.88
CA GLN A 526 13.98 19.94 -30.60
C GLN A 526 15.08 18.89 -30.78
N GLY A 527 15.54 18.27 -29.70
CA GLY A 527 16.51 17.18 -29.73
C GLY A 527 17.94 17.59 -29.98
N ASP A 528 18.29 18.83 -29.63
CA ASP A 528 19.68 19.27 -29.62
C ASP A 528 20.52 18.28 -28.79
N GLN A 529 21.74 17.99 -29.25
CA GLN A 529 22.68 17.07 -28.58
C GLN A 529 22.18 15.63 -28.33
N ASN A 530 21.05 15.21 -28.91
CA ASN A 530 20.68 13.81 -28.93
C ASN A 530 21.75 12.96 -29.62
N LYS A 531 21.83 11.68 -29.24
CA LYS A 531 22.88 10.77 -29.72
C LYS A 531 22.29 9.47 -30.20
N GLY A 532 22.74 9.03 -31.37
CA GLY A 532 22.51 7.69 -31.91
C GLY A 532 23.66 6.72 -31.61
N LEU A 533 24.11 6.62 -30.36
CA LEU A 533 25.30 5.83 -29.99
C LEU A 533 24.98 4.76 -28.95
N ASP A 534 25.68 3.62 -29.02
CA ASP A 534 25.57 2.55 -28.03
C ASP A 534 25.92 3.09 -26.64
N PRO A 535 25.02 3.01 -25.64
CA PRO A 535 25.28 3.51 -24.29
C PRO A 535 26.33 2.70 -23.52
N LYS A 536 26.76 1.53 -24.02
CA LYS A 536 27.76 0.65 -23.41
C LYS A 536 27.44 0.29 -21.96
N PHE A 537 26.31 -0.36 -21.75
CA PHE A 537 25.95 -0.93 -20.45
C PHE A 537 26.92 -2.02 -19.99
N MET A 538 27.04 -2.20 -18.68
CA MET A 538 27.90 -3.20 -18.03
C MET A 538 27.58 -4.62 -18.50
N ALA A 539 26.30 -4.98 -18.54
CA ALA A 539 25.84 -6.28 -19.06
C ALA A 539 24.46 -6.16 -19.74
N GLY A 540 24.27 -6.98 -20.78
CA GLY A 540 23.01 -7.06 -21.54
C GLY A 540 22.17 -8.29 -21.19
N TRP A 541 21.11 -8.52 -21.97
CA TRP A 541 20.20 -9.65 -21.75
C TRP A 541 20.94 -11.02 -21.74
N LYS A 542 20.65 -11.93 -20.80
CA LYS A 542 19.62 -11.84 -19.74
C LYS A 542 20.10 -11.26 -18.40
N ASP A 543 21.41 -11.07 -18.23
CA ASP A 543 22.02 -10.61 -16.99
C ASP A 543 22.14 -9.07 -16.97
N VAL A 544 21.02 -8.39 -17.24
CA VAL A 544 20.97 -6.94 -17.51
C VAL A 544 21.52 -6.14 -16.33
N ASP A 545 22.54 -5.32 -16.62
CA ASP A 545 23.09 -4.29 -15.72
C ASP A 545 23.26 -3.00 -16.52
N LEU A 546 22.41 -2.01 -16.21
CA LEU A 546 22.31 -0.75 -16.93
C LEU A 546 23.30 0.32 -16.44
N LYS A 547 24.23 -0.02 -15.54
CA LYS A 547 25.37 0.86 -15.24
C LYS A 547 26.25 1.05 -16.47
N LEU A 548 26.92 2.17 -16.55
CA LEU A 548 27.76 2.54 -17.70
C LEU A 548 29.17 1.94 -17.59
N LYS A 549 29.71 1.45 -18.71
CA LYS A 549 31.14 1.14 -18.83
C LYS A 549 31.96 2.43 -18.92
N ALA A 550 33.22 2.35 -18.52
CA ALA A 550 34.16 3.49 -18.49
C ALA A 550 34.34 4.22 -19.83
N ASP A 551 34.08 3.56 -20.95
CA ASP A 551 34.19 4.13 -22.30
C ASP A 551 32.83 4.47 -22.93
N SER A 552 31.78 4.57 -22.10
CA SER A 552 30.43 4.90 -22.53
C SER A 552 30.34 6.34 -23.08
N PRO A 553 29.64 6.56 -24.20
CA PRO A 553 29.36 7.91 -24.71
C PRO A 553 28.28 8.66 -23.92
N ALA A 554 27.68 8.02 -22.91
CA ALA A 554 26.70 8.62 -22.01
C ALA A 554 27.35 9.39 -20.85
N ILE A 555 28.64 9.13 -20.57
CA ILE A 555 29.38 9.77 -19.49
C ILE A 555 29.68 11.23 -19.84
N ASP A 556 29.42 12.16 -18.90
CA ASP A 556 29.60 13.61 -19.02
C ASP A 556 28.96 14.19 -20.31
N ALA A 557 27.86 13.59 -20.77
CA ALA A 557 27.28 13.87 -22.09
C ALA A 557 25.88 14.48 -22.03
N GLY A 558 25.29 14.56 -20.85
CA GLY A 558 23.99 15.12 -20.56
C GLY A 558 24.04 16.61 -20.27
N THR A 559 22.86 17.20 -20.05
CA THR A 559 22.71 18.58 -19.60
C THR A 559 22.43 18.67 -18.10
N SER A 560 23.00 19.66 -17.44
CA SER A 560 22.70 20.02 -16.04
C SER A 560 21.53 21.00 -15.91
N SER A 561 20.86 21.36 -17.03
CA SER A 561 19.77 22.35 -17.02
C SER A 561 18.51 21.88 -16.28
N GLN A 562 18.42 20.58 -15.97
CA GLN A 562 17.35 19.99 -15.19
C GLN A 562 17.81 19.82 -13.72
N PRO A 563 16.99 20.19 -12.72
CA PRO A 563 17.37 20.21 -11.31
C PRO A 563 17.36 18.79 -10.69
N VAL A 564 18.18 17.89 -11.22
CA VAL A 564 18.34 16.50 -10.74
C VAL A 564 19.75 16.36 -10.18
N THR A 565 19.85 16.24 -8.86
CA THR A 565 21.13 16.33 -8.13
C THR A 565 21.69 14.99 -7.67
N ILE A 566 20.91 13.92 -7.77
CA ILE A 566 21.33 12.57 -7.40
C ILE A 566 20.89 11.56 -8.47
N ASP A 567 21.59 10.44 -8.55
CA ASP A 567 21.24 9.30 -9.42
C ASP A 567 20.30 8.30 -8.72
N ILE A 568 20.01 7.18 -9.39
CA ILE A 568 19.17 6.10 -8.87
C ILE A 568 19.72 5.47 -7.57
N GLU A 569 21.04 5.40 -7.40
CA GLU A 569 21.69 4.83 -6.21
C GLU A 569 21.86 5.87 -5.09
N GLY A 570 21.52 7.13 -5.36
CA GLY A 570 21.66 8.25 -4.44
C GLY A 570 23.05 8.89 -4.46
N ASN A 571 23.88 8.58 -5.45
CA ASN A 571 25.15 9.27 -5.67
C ASN A 571 24.88 10.70 -6.16
N GLU A 572 25.67 11.66 -5.72
CA GLU A 572 25.59 13.03 -6.21
C GLU A 572 25.98 13.11 -7.68
N ARG A 573 25.20 13.85 -8.47
CA ARG A 573 25.61 14.28 -9.80
C ARG A 573 26.53 15.50 -9.68
N PRO A 574 27.46 15.72 -10.62
CA PRO A 574 28.33 16.88 -10.63
C PRO A 574 27.58 18.21 -10.46
N GLU A 575 28.26 19.25 -9.95
CA GLU A 575 27.65 20.58 -9.82
C GLU A 575 27.10 21.08 -11.16
N ALA A 576 26.06 21.93 -11.11
CA ALA A 576 25.28 22.37 -12.27
C ALA A 576 26.07 23.02 -13.43
N TYR A 577 27.36 23.29 -13.30
CA TYR A 577 28.22 23.75 -14.40
C TYR A 577 28.86 22.61 -15.22
N TYR A 578 28.88 21.39 -14.68
CA TYR A 578 29.44 20.21 -15.34
C TYR A 578 28.33 19.37 -15.99
N PRO A 579 28.59 18.79 -17.18
CA PRO A 579 27.67 17.84 -17.79
C PRO A 579 27.38 16.67 -16.83
N HIS A 580 26.13 16.24 -16.76
CA HIS A 580 25.76 15.03 -16.04
C HIS A 580 25.85 13.82 -16.98
N ASP A 581 25.88 12.61 -16.42
CA ASP A 581 25.68 11.41 -17.22
C ASP A 581 24.24 11.29 -17.74
N ILE A 582 24.11 10.86 -19.00
CA ILE A 582 22.81 10.48 -19.57
C ILE A 582 22.39 9.14 -18.97
N GLY A 583 21.14 9.02 -18.53
CA GLY A 583 20.56 7.83 -17.93
C GLY A 583 20.49 7.87 -16.39
N ALA A 584 20.04 6.75 -15.81
CA ALA A 584 19.65 6.67 -14.40
C ALA A 584 20.82 6.61 -13.41
N TYR A 585 22.01 6.26 -13.88
CA TYR A 585 23.20 6.06 -13.07
C TYR A 585 24.22 7.16 -13.37
N GLU A 586 24.87 7.69 -12.34
CA GLU A 586 26.06 8.51 -12.49
C GLU A 586 27.29 7.60 -12.39
N TYR A 587 28.15 7.65 -13.39
CA TYR A 587 29.36 6.86 -13.47
C TYR A 587 30.32 7.25 -12.35
N GLN A 588 30.46 6.34 -11.38
CA GLN A 588 31.44 6.48 -10.33
C GLN A 588 32.79 6.02 -10.87
N ASN A 589 33.72 6.97 -11.08
CA ASN A 589 35.15 6.68 -11.23
C ASN A 589 35.63 6.02 -9.93
N ASN A 590 35.46 4.71 -9.79
CA ASN A 590 36.15 3.96 -8.74
C ASN A 590 37.65 4.13 -8.99
N GLN A 591 38.28 5.04 -8.23
CA GLN A 591 39.73 5.20 -8.20
C GLN A 591 40.42 3.89 -7.75
#